data_AF-A0A3S5FGN6-F1
#
_entry.id   AF-A0A3S5FGN6-F1
#
_cell.length_a   1.000
_cell.length_b   1.000
_cell.length_c   1.000
_cell.angle_alpha   90.00
_cell.angle_beta   90.00
_cell.angle_gamma   90.00
#
_symmetry.space_group_name_H-M   'P 1'
#
loop_
_entity.id
_entity.type
_entity.pdbx_description
1 polymer ?
#
loop_
_entity_poly.entity_id
_entity_poly.type
_entity_poly.pdbx_seq_one_letter_code
_entity_poly.pdbx_strand_id
1 'polypeptide(L)'
;MRNLSDQAFQQPDMHDLLLRLVLLLQSSEEHVATCAAGCICNLTCQNADNKSSLIELGQFHLFTFLSVSNQSVRLRGVPVLCQTLIENADHEEVTEPVCSALRHVTHRNPHYEAAIYQVTTNIL
;
A
#
# COMPACT_ATOMS: atom_id res chain seq x y z
N MET A 1 -0.34 15.74 -2.97
CA MET A 1 0.38 14.44 -2.83
C MET A 1 0.45 13.69 -4.14
N ARG A 2 -0.67 13.33 -4.79
CA ARG A 2 -0.66 12.57 -6.06
C ARG A 2 0.19 13.17 -7.18
N ASN A 3 0.16 14.49 -7.35
CA ASN A 3 0.96 15.20 -8.39
C ASN A 3 2.43 15.41 -8.01
N LEU A 4 2.84 15.01 -6.80
CA LEU A 4 4.22 15.07 -6.34
C LEU A 4 4.82 13.67 -6.19
N SER A 5 3.98 12.63 -6.07
CA SER A 5 4.43 11.26 -5.82
C SER A 5 5.12 10.62 -7.03
N ASP A 6 4.80 11.07 -8.24
CA ASP A 6 5.46 10.69 -9.49
C ASP A 6 6.92 11.18 -9.58
N GLN A 7 7.23 12.29 -8.91
CA GLN A 7 8.59 12.83 -8.79
C GLN A 7 9.30 12.40 -7.50
N ALA A 8 8.53 11.98 -6.48
CA ALA A 8 9.06 11.62 -5.16
C ALA A 8 9.48 10.15 -5.03
N PHE A 9 9.41 9.35 -6.09
CA PHE A 9 9.78 7.94 -6.03
C PHE A 9 11.27 7.70 -5.70
N GLN A 10 12.15 8.70 -5.75
CA GLN A 10 13.56 8.57 -5.37
C GLN A 10 13.85 9.04 -3.93
N GLN A 11 12.83 9.51 -3.21
CA GLN A 11 13.03 10.03 -1.85
C GLN A 11 13.24 8.87 -0.86
N PRO A 12 14.23 8.98 0.06
CA PRO A 12 14.41 8.03 1.15
C PRO A 12 13.35 8.24 2.25
N ASP A 13 13.30 7.33 3.22
CA ASP A 13 12.52 7.46 4.46
C ASP A 13 11.00 7.62 4.28
N MET A 14 10.43 6.97 3.26
CA MET A 14 9.00 7.06 2.93
C MET A 14 8.10 6.15 3.79
N HIS A 15 8.65 5.41 4.76
CA HIS A 15 7.92 4.41 5.55
C HIS A 15 6.65 4.97 6.21
N ASP A 16 6.77 6.09 6.93
CA ASP A 16 5.63 6.71 7.63
C ASP A 16 4.57 7.23 6.66
N LEU A 17 4.99 7.72 5.48
CA LEU A 17 4.03 8.14 4.45
C LEU A 17 3.30 6.92 3.88
N LEU A 18 4.03 5.85 3.54
CA LEU A 18 3.43 4.61 3.06
C LEU A 18 2.43 4.05 4.06
N LEU A 19 2.76 4.06 5.36
CA LEU A 19 1.85 3.65 6.42
C LEU A 19 0.56 4.49 6.42
N ARG A 20 0.69 5.82 6.35
CA ARG A 20 -0.48 6.73 6.31
C ARG A 20 -1.31 6.53 5.04
N LEU A 21 -0.68 6.32 3.90
CA LEU A 21 -1.38 6.07 2.64
C LEU A 21 -2.14 4.74 2.68
N VAL A 22 -1.55 3.68 3.25
CA VAL A 22 -2.24 2.39 3.44
C VAL A 22 -3.44 2.54 4.39
N LEU A 23 -3.35 3.38 5.42
CA LEU A 23 -4.50 3.68 6.28
C LEU A 23 -5.61 4.39 5.48
N LEU A 24 -5.25 5.35 4.62
CA LEU A 24 -6.19 6.12 3.81
C LEU A 24 -6.88 5.29 2.72
N LEU A 25 -6.32 4.14 2.32
CA LEU A 25 -7.00 3.18 1.44
C LEU A 25 -8.29 2.61 2.05
N GLN A 26 -8.42 2.66 3.37
CA GLN A 26 -9.60 2.18 4.11
C GLN A 26 -10.61 3.31 4.40
N SER A 27 -10.46 4.47 3.75
CA SER A 27 -11.41 5.57 3.88
C SER A 27 -12.75 5.22 3.24
N SER A 28 -13.85 5.64 3.86
CA SER A 28 -15.19 5.58 3.27
C SER A 28 -15.38 6.54 2.09
N GLU A 29 -14.48 7.52 1.94
CA GLU A 29 -14.53 8.51 0.87
C GLU A 29 -13.74 7.99 -0.34
N GLU A 30 -14.43 7.63 -1.43
CA GLU A 30 -13.84 7.04 -2.64
C GLU A 30 -12.69 7.87 -3.22
N HIS A 31 -12.83 9.20 -3.23
CA HIS A 31 -11.79 10.10 -3.72
C HIS A 31 -10.50 10.03 -2.86
N VAL A 32 -10.63 9.80 -1.56
CA VAL A 32 -9.48 9.65 -0.65
C VAL A 32 -8.77 8.33 -0.92
N ALA A 33 -9.52 7.23 -1.03
CA ALA A 33 -8.98 5.92 -1.36
C ALA A 33 -8.28 5.92 -2.72
N THR A 34 -8.91 6.51 -3.74
CA THR A 34 -8.36 6.69 -5.09
C THR A 34 -7.04 7.48 -5.07
N CYS A 35 -7.00 8.59 -4.34
CA CYS A 35 -5.78 9.39 -4.21
C CYS A 35 -4.66 8.63 -3.48
N ALA A 36 -5.00 7.88 -2.43
CA ALA A 36 -4.06 7.07 -1.68
C ALA A 36 -3.47 5.96 -2.56
N ALA A 37 -4.32 5.23 -3.31
CA ALA A 37 -3.90 4.21 -4.26
C ALA A 37 -2.95 4.78 -5.32
N GLY A 38 -3.30 5.92 -5.93
CA GLY A 38 -2.44 6.60 -6.90
C GLY A 38 -1.07 7.02 -6.31
N CYS A 39 -1.04 7.48 -5.06
CA CYS A 39 0.22 7.81 -4.40
C CYS A 39 1.09 6.56 -4.17
N ILE A 40 0.50 5.47 -3.68
CA ILE A 40 1.20 4.19 -3.45
C ILE A 40 1.74 3.62 -4.77
N CYS A 41 0.92 3.64 -5.83
CA CYS A 41 1.32 3.21 -7.17
C CYS A 41 2.59 3.95 -7.64
N ASN A 42 2.59 5.28 -7.54
CA ASN A 42 3.74 6.09 -7.95
C ASN A 42 4.97 5.84 -7.06
N LEU A 43 4.81 5.79 -5.74
CA LEU A 43 5.93 5.61 -4.81
C LEU A 43 6.57 4.22 -4.89
N THR A 44 5.80 3.20 -5.27
CA THR A 44 6.32 1.83 -5.48
C THR A 44 6.88 1.63 -6.89
N CYS A 45 6.62 2.55 -7.82
CA CYS A 45 7.15 2.50 -9.17
C CYS A 45 8.66 2.69 -9.13
N GLN A 46 9.40 1.67 -9.60
CA GLN A 46 10.86 1.68 -9.72
C GLN A 46 11.66 1.99 -8.43
N ASN A 47 11.05 1.95 -7.25
CA ASN A 47 11.74 2.10 -5.96
C ASN A 47 11.70 0.78 -5.18
N ALA A 48 12.85 0.13 -5.02
CA ALA A 48 12.95 -1.15 -4.29
C ALA A 48 12.69 -0.98 -2.78
N ASP A 49 13.17 0.10 -2.16
CA ASP A 49 13.02 0.34 -0.72
C ASP A 49 11.56 0.59 -0.32
N ASN A 50 10.81 1.33 -1.15
CA ASN A 50 9.39 1.56 -0.94
C ASN A 50 8.57 0.28 -1.13
N LYS A 51 8.96 -0.57 -2.08
CA LYS A 51 8.34 -1.89 -2.25
C LYS A 51 8.60 -2.77 -1.03
N SER A 52 9.85 -2.88 -0.58
CA SER A 52 10.22 -3.63 0.63
C SER A 52 9.46 -3.11 1.84
N SER A 53 9.47 -1.79 2.05
CA SER A 53 8.75 -1.14 3.15
C SER A 53 7.27 -1.50 3.15
N LEU A 54 6.60 -1.43 1.99
CA LEU A 54 5.17 -1.76 1.85
C LEU A 54 4.86 -3.24 2.12
N ILE A 55 5.76 -4.16 1.73
CA ILE A 55 5.63 -5.61 1.99
C ILE A 55 5.85 -5.93 3.46
N GLU A 56 6.73 -5.18 4.12
CA GLU A 56 7.12 -5.34 5.52
C GLU A 56 6.26 -4.53 6.49
N LEU A 57 5.36 -3.67 6.00
CA LEU A 57 4.40 -2.94 6.83
C LEU A 57 3.64 -3.92 7.73
N GLY A 58 3.68 -3.65 9.04
CA GLY A 58 3.03 -4.46 10.07
C GLY A 58 3.82 -5.69 10.54
N GLN A 59 5.00 -5.97 9.96
CA GLN A 59 5.91 -7.02 10.45
C GLN A 59 6.77 -6.52 11.62
N PHE A 60 7.20 -5.25 11.58
CA PHE A 60 7.88 -4.62 12.69
C PHE A 60 6.86 -4.18 13.74
N HIS A 61 6.87 -4.89 14.87
CA HIS A 61 6.00 -4.68 16.02
C HIS A 61 6.22 -3.34 16.76
N LEU A 62 7.09 -2.47 16.26
CA LEU A 62 7.52 -1.29 16.97
C LEU A 62 6.75 -0.07 16.45
N PHE A 63 5.66 0.23 17.18
CA PHE A 63 4.98 1.51 17.18
C PHE A 63 4.33 1.93 15.85
N THR A 64 3.09 1.51 15.69
CA THR A 64 2.08 2.51 15.36
C THR A 64 0.92 2.37 16.32
N PHE A 65 1.07 2.98 17.49
CA PHE A 65 -0.07 3.42 18.29
C PHE A 65 -0.77 4.54 17.51
N LEU A 66 -1.43 4.20 16.41
CA LEU A 66 -2.57 4.99 15.97
C LEU A 66 -3.67 4.65 16.97
N SER A 67 -3.67 5.36 18.10
CA SER A 67 -4.77 5.35 19.06
C SER A 67 -5.96 6.07 18.42
N VAL A 68 -6.55 5.45 17.41
CA VAL A 68 -7.90 5.73 16.96
C VAL A 68 -8.69 4.54 17.51
N SER A 69 -9.42 4.79 18.60
CA SER A 69 -10.31 3.84 19.29
C SER A 69 -9.66 2.56 19.85
N ASN A 70 -9.05 2.59 21.05
CA ASN A 70 -8.83 1.46 21.99
C ASN A 70 -8.51 0.05 21.45
N GLN A 71 -8.00 -0.08 20.23
CA GLN A 71 -7.81 -1.34 19.53
C GLN A 71 -6.56 -1.22 18.67
N SER A 72 -5.57 -2.05 18.97
CA SER A 72 -4.35 -2.14 18.17
C SER A 72 -4.71 -2.78 16.82
N VAL A 73 -4.83 -1.97 15.77
CA VAL A 73 -5.01 -2.48 14.41
C VAL A 73 -3.64 -2.77 13.82
N ARG A 74 -3.37 -4.02 13.46
CA ARG A 74 -2.19 -4.37 12.66
C ARG A 74 -2.48 -4.04 11.21
N LEU A 75 -2.00 -2.89 10.75
CA LEU A 75 -2.07 -2.51 9.35
C LEU A 75 -0.97 -3.26 8.57
N ARG A 76 -1.36 -3.98 7.51
CA ARG A 76 -0.44 -4.72 6.63
C ARG A 76 -0.58 -4.20 5.21
N GLY A 77 0.53 -3.84 4.56
CA GLY A 77 0.50 -3.16 3.26
C GLY A 77 -0.15 -3.98 2.13
N VAL A 78 0.45 -5.11 1.77
CA VAL A 78 -0.06 -5.97 0.67
C VAL A 78 -1.48 -6.51 0.95
N PRO A 79 -1.83 -6.98 2.15
CA PRO A 79 -3.18 -7.43 2.46
C PRO A 79 -4.23 -6.32 2.34
N VAL A 80 -3.93 -5.10 2.77
CA VAL A 80 -4.86 -3.96 2.61
C VAL A 80 -5.05 -3.64 1.13
N LEU A 81 -4.00 -3.69 0.30
CA LEU A 81 -4.15 -3.55 -1.15
C LEU A 81 -5.07 -4.63 -1.75
N CYS A 82 -4.92 -5.88 -1.33
CA CYS A 82 -5.78 -6.98 -1.77
C CYS A 82 -7.24 -6.75 -1.33
N GLN A 83 -7.44 -6.33 -0.08
CA GLN A 83 -8.77 -6.02 0.45
C GLN A 83 -9.42 -4.86 -0.33
N THR A 84 -8.69 -3.77 -0.56
CA THR A 84 -9.18 -2.64 -1.36
C THR A 84 -9.58 -3.07 -2.77
N LEU A 85 -8.81 -3.97 -3.40
CA LEU A 85 -9.16 -4.51 -4.71
C LEU A 85 -10.49 -5.28 -4.69
N ILE A 86 -10.72 -6.09 -3.66
CA ILE A 86 -11.95 -6.89 -3.51
C ILE A 86 -13.16 -5.99 -3.20
N GLU A 87 -13.01 -5.04 -2.29
CA GLU A 87 -14.09 -4.14 -1.86
C GLU A 87 -14.51 -3.15 -2.95
N ASN A 88 -13.60 -2.82 -3.86
CA ASN A 88 -13.83 -1.83 -4.92
C ASN A 88 -13.89 -2.48 -6.31
N ALA A 89 -14.26 -3.75 -6.42
CA ALA A 89 -14.18 -4.52 -7.67
C ALA A 89 -14.86 -3.84 -8.88
N ASP A 90 -15.91 -3.06 -8.65
CA ASP A 90 -16.65 -2.33 -9.69
C ASP A 90 -16.15 -0.88 -9.93
N HIS A 91 -15.11 -0.44 -9.22
CA HIS A 91 -14.57 0.92 -9.25
C HIS A 91 -13.15 0.94 -9.85
N GLU A 92 -13.07 1.04 -11.18
CA GLU A 92 -11.81 1.03 -11.93
C GLU A 92 -10.81 2.12 -11.47
N GLU A 93 -11.32 3.29 -11.07
CA GLU A 93 -10.49 4.41 -10.61
C GLU A 93 -9.65 4.07 -9.36
N VAL A 94 -10.13 3.15 -8.53
CA VAL A 94 -9.42 2.63 -7.36
C VAL A 94 -8.63 1.37 -7.73
N THR A 95 -9.23 0.46 -8.49
CA THR A 95 -8.64 -0.87 -8.73
C THR A 95 -7.46 -0.85 -9.70
N GLU A 96 -7.43 0.05 -10.70
CA GLU A 96 -6.28 0.21 -11.61
C GLU A 96 -4.99 0.54 -10.85
N PRO A 97 -4.94 1.61 -10.03
CA PRO A 97 -3.71 1.96 -9.33
C PRO A 97 -3.33 0.92 -8.27
N VAL A 98 -4.31 0.25 -7.65
CA VAL A 98 -4.06 -0.86 -6.70
C VAL A 98 -3.45 -2.06 -7.41
N CYS A 99 -4.00 -2.49 -8.55
CA CYS A 99 -3.44 -3.56 -9.37
C CYS A 99 -2.02 -3.24 -9.82
N SER A 100 -1.77 -2.00 -10.22
CA SER A 100 -0.44 -1.53 -10.61
C SER A 100 0.55 -1.59 -9.44
N ALA A 101 0.15 -1.13 -8.25
CA ALA A 101 0.97 -1.25 -7.04
C ALA A 101 1.26 -2.72 -6.68
N LEU A 102 0.28 -3.62 -6.77
CA LEU A 102 0.45 -5.06 -6.56
C LEU A 102 1.46 -5.66 -7.56
N ARG A 103 1.40 -5.25 -8.83
CA ARG A 103 2.39 -5.62 -9.86
C ARG A 103 3.78 -5.10 -9.50
N HIS A 104 3.90 -3.89 -8.95
CA HIS A 104 5.18 -3.32 -8.56
C HIS A 104 5.85 -4.11 -7.43
N VAL A 105 5.11 -4.49 -6.39
CA VAL A 105 5.68 -5.21 -5.22
C VAL A 105 6.02 -6.67 -5.53
N THR A 106 5.36 -7.28 -6.52
CA THR A 106 5.62 -8.65 -7.00
C THR A 106 6.72 -8.74 -8.06
N HIS A 107 7.27 -7.61 -8.53
CA HIS A 107 8.30 -7.59 -9.57
C HIS A 107 9.49 -6.67 -9.22
N ARG A 108 10.73 -7.14 -9.49
CA ARG A 108 11.98 -6.36 -9.32
C ARG A 108 12.08 -5.75 -7.92
N ASN A 109 12.06 -6.62 -6.91
CA ASN A 109 12.12 -6.30 -5.50
C ASN A 109 12.71 -7.50 -4.73
N PRO A 110 13.62 -7.31 -3.75
CA PRO A 110 14.23 -8.42 -3.00
C PRO A 110 13.20 -9.29 -2.25
N HIS A 111 12.07 -8.71 -1.83
CA HIS A 111 11.03 -9.38 -1.04
C HIS A 111 9.85 -9.87 -1.89
N TYR A 112 10.05 -10.08 -3.21
CA TYR A 112 8.96 -10.40 -4.13
C TYR A 112 8.24 -11.72 -3.79
N GLU A 113 8.95 -12.71 -3.25
CA GLU A 113 8.35 -13.99 -2.82
C GLU A 113 7.36 -13.79 -1.67
N ALA A 114 7.72 -12.95 -0.69
CA ALA A 114 6.82 -12.58 0.39
C ALA A 114 5.62 -11.79 -0.12
N ALA A 115 5.81 -10.91 -1.12
CA ALA A 115 4.71 -10.20 -1.77
C ALA A 115 3.76 -11.16 -2.47
N ILE A 116 4.27 -12.09 -3.29
CA ILE A 116 3.48 -13.10 -4.00
C ILE A 116 2.69 -13.94 -3.00
N TYR A 117 3.34 -14.44 -1.95
CA TYR A 117 2.67 -15.20 -0.89
C TYR A 117 1.52 -14.41 -0.24
N GLN A 118 1.74 -13.13 0.09
CA GLN A 118 0.70 -12.27 0.64
C GLN A 118 -0.44 -12.04 -0.36
N VAL A 119 -0.16 -11.82 -1.65
CA VAL A 119 -1.21 -11.67 -2.68
C VAL A 119 -2.03 -12.95 -2.82
N THR A 120 -1.36 -14.09 -2.99
CA THR A 120 -2.02 -15.39 -3.15
C THR A 120 -2.91 -15.74 -1.96
N THR A 121 -2.49 -15.44 -0.73
CA THR A 121 -3.27 -15.78 0.48
C THR A 121 -4.40 -14.81 0.81
N ASN A 122 -4.52 -13.67 0.11
CA ASN A 122 -5.55 -12.65 0.38
C ASN A 122 -6.51 -12.42 -0.80
N ILE A 123 -6.23 -12.99 -1.99
CA ILE A 123 -7.11 -12.90 -3.17
C ILE A 123 -7.68 -14.27 -3.58
N LEU A 124 -6.93 -15.36 -3.35
CA LEU A 124 -7.35 -16.74 -3.67
C LEU A 124 -7.74 -17.50 -2.41
#